data_AF-K1ZTA5-F1
#
_entry.id   AF-K1ZTA5-F1
#
_cell.length_a   1.000
_cell.length_b   1.000
_cell.length_c   1.000
_cell.angle_alpha   90.00
_cell.angle_beta   90.00
_cell.angle_gamma   90.00
#
_symmetry.space_group_name_H-M   'P 1'
#
loop_
_entity.id
_entity.type
_entity.pdbx_description
1 polymer ?
#
loop_
_entity_poly.entity_id
_entity_poly.type
_entity_poly.pdbx_seq_one_letter_code
_entity_poly.pdbx_strand_id
1 'polypeptide(L)'
;MESQTLTLLTGYILSCVFFIFAMIVGFFLIRKGQEARLASQNYALSQQARASIEESYYKTKDELDKIKLKIDEYNNKTLEAQKSEAAAREYVTHLQRQIDTLTSKLDTAEKQSTENHDGKVKALADMKAAQDILTSERKILEDAKLKFHDAFKGLAATALEGNNQQFLELSKSFFKQQADNIKNDMKQKQISIEGAIKPLSNSIERYHLLLHELELERQKSYQTIEAELKKVYDTGTTLSKETRALKDALKKPHVRGRWGEIQLKNCVELAGMSEFADFTLQIAQASEDGNRLIPDMTVRMPGGRVVLV
;
A
#
# COMPACT_ATOMS: atom_id res chain seq x y z
N MET A 1 -131.74 -180.75 51.76
CA MET A 1 -130.38 -180.67 52.36
C MET A 1 -129.73 -179.35 51.89
N GLU A 2 -130.19 -178.12 52.16
CA GLU A 2 -130.65 -177.38 53.36
C GLU A 2 -129.58 -176.83 54.33
N SER A 3 -128.28 -176.88 54.00
CA SER A 3 -127.28 -175.92 54.56
C SER A 3 -126.24 -175.44 53.54
N GLN A 4 -126.53 -175.67 52.26
CA GLN A 4 -126.05 -174.86 51.14
C GLN A 4 -126.61 -173.42 51.26
N THR A 5 -125.80 -172.43 50.85
CA THR A 5 -126.10 -171.01 50.53
C THR A 5 -125.76 -169.91 51.55
N LEU A 6 -125.83 -170.11 52.88
CA LEU A 6 -125.62 -168.97 53.80
C LEU A 6 -124.17 -168.69 54.22
N THR A 7 -123.27 -169.68 54.22
CA THR A 7 -121.86 -169.50 54.61
C THR A 7 -120.93 -169.10 53.45
N LEU A 8 -121.36 -169.28 52.19
CA LEU A 8 -120.60 -168.86 51.01
C LEU A 8 -120.84 -167.37 50.64
N LEU A 9 -121.95 -166.76 51.07
CA LEU A 9 -122.27 -165.36 50.77
C LEU A 9 -121.55 -164.36 51.70
N THR A 10 -121.29 -164.74 52.96
CA THR A 10 -120.63 -163.87 53.94
C THR A 10 -119.12 -163.72 53.71
N GLY A 11 -118.47 -164.69 53.05
CA GLY A 11 -117.05 -164.61 52.69
C GLY A 11 -116.73 -163.64 51.54
N TYR A 12 -117.62 -163.51 50.54
CA TYR A 12 -117.36 -162.69 49.35
C TYR A 12 -117.45 -161.18 49.62
N ILE A 13 -118.32 -160.77 50.55
CA ILE A 13 -118.48 -159.36 50.94
C ILE A 13 -117.22 -158.85 51.66
N LEU A 14 -116.56 -159.70 52.47
CA LEU A 14 -115.34 -159.32 53.18
C LEU A 14 -114.14 -159.13 52.24
N SER A 15 -114.07 -159.89 51.13
CA SER A 15 -113.03 -159.74 50.11
C SER A 15 -113.16 -158.43 49.32
N CYS A 16 -114.38 -158.04 48.93
CA CYS A 16 -114.62 -156.79 48.21
C CYS A 16 -114.29 -155.54 49.04
N VAL A 17 -114.58 -155.54 50.35
CA VAL A 17 -114.27 -154.40 51.24
C VAL A 17 -112.75 -154.21 51.37
N PHE A 18 -111.98 -155.30 51.42
CA PHE A 18 -110.51 -155.21 51.49
C PHE A 18 -109.89 -154.65 50.21
N PHE A 19 -110.44 -154.99 49.05
CA PHE A 19 -109.94 -154.50 47.76
C PHE A 19 -110.20 -153.00 47.56
N ILE A 20 -111.37 -152.51 47.98
CA ILE A 20 -111.71 -151.08 47.91
C ILE A 20 -110.80 -150.28 48.86
N PHE A 21 -110.54 -150.79 50.07
CA PHE A 21 -109.65 -150.14 51.03
C PHE A 21 -108.20 -150.05 50.51
N ALA A 22 -107.70 -151.12 49.89
CA ALA A 22 -106.36 -151.12 49.27
C ALA A 22 -106.24 -150.10 48.14
N MET A 23 -107.29 -149.91 47.34
CA MET A 23 -107.28 -148.95 46.22
C MET A 23 -107.28 -147.49 46.71
N ILE A 24 -108.01 -147.18 47.79
CA ILE A 24 -108.04 -145.85 48.42
C ILE A 24 -106.66 -145.50 49.01
N VAL A 25 -106.02 -146.45 49.70
CA VAL A 25 -104.68 -146.26 50.27
C VAL A 25 -103.64 -146.07 49.15
N GLY A 26 -103.73 -146.84 48.06
CA GLY A 26 -102.88 -146.67 46.87
C GLY A 26 -103.02 -145.30 46.23
N PHE A 27 -104.24 -144.80 46.07
CA PHE A 27 -104.49 -143.46 45.53
C PHE A 27 -103.92 -142.35 46.44
N PHE A 28 -104.04 -142.49 47.76
CA PHE A 28 -103.54 -141.51 48.71
C PHE A 28 -102.00 -141.43 48.74
N LEU A 29 -101.32 -142.57 48.62
CA LEU A 29 -99.86 -142.63 48.53
C LEU A 29 -99.32 -142.02 47.23
N ILE A 30 -100.02 -142.22 46.10
CA ILE A 30 -99.65 -141.64 44.82
C ILE A 30 -99.83 -140.11 44.84
N ARG A 31 -100.93 -139.62 45.42
CA ARG A 31 -101.19 -138.17 45.52
C ARG A 31 -100.15 -137.47 46.39
N LYS A 32 -99.81 -138.03 47.55
CA LYS A 32 -98.78 -137.47 48.44
C LYS A 32 -97.38 -137.48 47.79
N GLY A 33 -97.10 -138.46 46.93
CA GLY A 33 -95.87 -138.53 46.14
C GLY A 33 -95.77 -137.46 45.03
N GLN A 34 -96.90 -137.05 44.44
CA GLN A 34 -96.93 -135.99 43.42
C GLN A 34 -96.71 -134.60 44.02
N GLU A 35 -97.30 -134.30 45.18
CA GLU A 35 -97.12 -133.00 45.86
C GLU A 35 -95.66 -132.78 46.32
N ALA A 36 -94.99 -133.83 46.79
CA ALA A 36 -93.57 -133.76 47.16
C ALA A 36 -92.65 -133.53 45.95
N ARG A 37 -92.98 -134.11 44.79
CA ARG A 37 -92.24 -133.86 43.52
C ARG A 37 -92.47 -132.45 42.99
N LEU A 38 -93.70 -131.91 43.10
CA LEU A 38 -93.99 -130.53 42.71
C LEU A 38 -93.25 -129.52 43.59
N ALA A 39 -93.17 -129.77 44.90
CA ALA A 39 -92.46 -128.91 45.84
C ALA A 39 -90.95 -128.88 45.58
N SER A 40 -90.33 -130.03 45.30
CA SER A 40 -88.90 -130.08 44.97
C SER A 40 -88.59 -129.45 43.61
N GLN A 41 -89.47 -129.61 42.62
CA GLN A 41 -89.33 -128.97 41.32
C GLN A 41 -89.45 -127.45 41.40
N ASN A 42 -90.39 -126.92 42.19
CA ASN A 42 -90.54 -125.48 42.41
C ASN A 42 -89.37 -124.86 43.19
N TYR A 43 -88.82 -125.59 44.17
CA TYR A 43 -87.64 -125.14 44.91
C TYR A 43 -86.42 -125.05 43.99
N ALA A 44 -86.17 -126.07 43.17
CA ALA A 44 -85.07 -126.08 42.19
C ALA A 44 -85.20 -124.95 41.15
N LEU A 45 -86.43 -124.71 40.63
CA LEU A 45 -86.68 -123.63 39.67
C LEU A 45 -86.44 -122.25 40.30
N SER A 46 -86.84 -122.04 41.56
CA SER A 46 -86.62 -120.77 42.26
C SER A 46 -85.14 -120.52 42.58
N GLN A 47 -84.37 -121.57 42.83
CA GLN A 47 -82.93 -121.49 43.08
C GLN A 47 -82.16 -121.17 41.80
N GLN A 48 -82.56 -121.77 40.66
CA GLN A 48 -81.99 -121.46 39.35
C GLN A 48 -82.32 -120.02 38.92
N ALA A 49 -83.55 -119.54 39.17
CA ALA A 49 -83.95 -118.16 38.88
C ALA A 49 -83.11 -117.15 39.69
N ARG A 50 -82.91 -117.37 41.00
CA ARG A 50 -82.06 -116.51 41.84
C ARG A 50 -80.61 -116.47 41.34
N ALA A 51 -80.02 -117.61 41.00
CA ALA A 51 -78.66 -117.68 40.47
C ALA A 51 -78.51 -116.94 39.13
N SER A 52 -79.49 -117.06 38.22
CA SER A 52 -79.47 -116.34 36.93
C SER A 52 -79.60 -114.81 37.09
N ILE A 53 -80.39 -114.35 38.05
CA ILE A 53 -80.54 -112.92 38.36
C ILE A 53 -79.22 -112.37 38.92
N GLU A 54 -78.60 -113.10 39.84
CA GLU A 54 -77.33 -112.72 40.45
C GLU A 54 -76.21 -112.66 39.40
N GLU A 55 -76.13 -113.63 38.48
CA GLU A 55 -75.21 -113.61 37.35
C GLU A 55 -75.43 -112.40 36.43
N SER A 56 -76.69 -112.06 36.12
CA SER A 56 -77.03 -110.88 35.30
C SER A 56 -76.69 -109.57 36.02
N TYR A 57 -76.85 -109.51 37.34
CA TYR A 57 -76.50 -108.35 38.16
C TYR A 57 -74.99 -108.11 38.17
N TYR A 58 -74.18 -109.16 38.32
CA TYR A 58 -72.72 -109.03 38.26
C TYR A 58 -72.22 -108.68 36.86
N LYS A 59 -72.84 -109.22 35.79
CA LYS A 59 -72.53 -108.85 34.39
C LYS A 59 -72.82 -107.38 34.09
N THR A 60 -74.01 -106.91 34.45
CA THR A 60 -74.40 -105.50 34.25
C THR A 60 -73.55 -104.53 35.08
N LYS A 61 -73.15 -104.93 36.29
CA LYS A 61 -72.23 -104.14 37.12
C LYS A 61 -70.83 -104.04 36.50
N ASP A 62 -70.30 -105.14 35.95
CA ASP A 62 -69.02 -105.15 35.24
C ASP A 62 -69.06 -104.29 33.97
N GLU A 63 -70.16 -104.33 33.22
CA GLU A 63 -70.39 -103.43 32.08
C GLU A 63 -70.46 -101.96 32.51
N LEU A 64 -71.12 -101.66 33.63
CA LEU A 64 -71.22 -100.31 34.19
C LEU A 64 -69.84 -99.78 34.60
N ASP A 65 -69.02 -100.61 35.25
CA ASP A 65 -67.67 -100.22 35.66
C ASP A 65 -66.75 -100.01 34.44
N LYS A 66 -66.88 -100.83 33.40
CA LYS A 66 -66.19 -100.61 32.11
C LYS A 66 -66.61 -99.30 31.43
N ILE A 67 -67.89 -98.95 31.47
CA ILE A 67 -68.40 -97.69 30.90
C ILE A 67 -67.88 -96.50 31.70
N LYS A 68 -67.91 -96.55 33.04
CA LYS A 68 -67.33 -95.49 33.88
C LYS A 68 -65.86 -95.26 33.59
N LEU A 69 -65.09 -96.35 33.47
CA LEU A 69 -63.66 -96.28 33.18
C LEU A 69 -63.38 -95.64 31.81
N LYS A 70 -64.20 -95.94 30.80
CA LYS A 70 -64.15 -95.25 29.50
C LYS A 70 -64.55 -93.79 29.60
N ILE A 71 -65.57 -93.45 30.39
CA ILE A 71 -66.00 -92.06 30.60
C ILE A 71 -64.86 -91.26 31.24
N ASP A 72 -64.19 -91.80 32.25
CA ASP A 72 -63.03 -91.17 32.89
C ASP A 72 -61.85 -91.01 31.92
N GLU A 73 -61.60 -92.02 31.07
CA GLU A 73 -60.59 -91.93 30.01
C GLU A 73 -60.93 -90.81 29.00
N TYR A 74 -62.18 -90.73 28.53
CA TYR A 74 -62.62 -89.67 27.62
C TYR A 74 -62.59 -88.30 28.29
N ASN A 75 -62.98 -88.18 29.56
CA ASN A 75 -62.93 -86.93 30.32
C ASN A 75 -61.49 -86.45 30.52
N ASN A 76 -60.55 -87.36 30.77
CA ASN A 76 -59.13 -87.00 30.88
C ASN A 76 -58.59 -86.54 29.51
N LYS A 77 -58.91 -87.25 28.43
CA LYS A 77 -58.52 -86.84 27.06
C LYS A 77 -59.10 -85.49 26.66
N THR A 78 -60.37 -85.21 26.99
CA THR A 78 -60.99 -83.91 26.68
C THR A 78 -60.38 -82.79 27.54
N LEU A 79 -60.04 -83.06 28.80
CA LEU A 79 -59.37 -82.10 29.67
C LEU A 79 -57.96 -81.76 29.16
N GLU A 80 -57.19 -82.74 28.70
CA GLU A 80 -55.88 -82.52 28.08
C GLU A 80 -56.00 -81.71 26.78
N ALA A 81 -56.98 -82.03 25.92
CA ALA A 81 -57.26 -81.27 24.72
C ALA A 81 -57.63 -79.81 25.03
N GLN A 82 -58.51 -79.57 26.01
CA GLN A 82 -58.89 -78.22 26.45
C GLN A 82 -57.71 -77.42 27.01
N LYS A 83 -56.83 -78.05 27.79
CA LYS A 83 -55.60 -77.40 28.28
C LYS A 83 -54.67 -77.02 27.15
N SER A 84 -54.49 -77.91 26.15
CA SER A 84 -53.67 -77.62 24.97
C SER A 84 -54.25 -76.51 24.10
N GLU A 85 -55.58 -76.47 23.93
CA GLU A 85 -56.27 -75.44 23.17
C GLU A 85 -56.22 -74.08 23.89
N ALA A 86 -56.36 -74.07 25.22
CA ALA A 86 -56.17 -72.87 26.03
C ALA A 86 -54.75 -72.31 25.89
N ALA A 87 -53.73 -73.16 25.98
CA ALA A 87 -52.33 -72.75 25.78
C ALA A 87 -52.06 -72.23 24.35
N ALA A 88 -52.65 -72.86 23.33
CA ALA A 88 -52.55 -72.40 21.94
C ALA A 88 -53.25 -71.04 21.74
N ARG A 89 -54.43 -70.83 22.34
CA ARG A 89 -55.14 -69.54 22.32
C ARG A 89 -54.32 -68.45 23.00
N GLU A 90 -53.72 -68.74 24.15
CA GLU A 90 -52.82 -67.79 24.83
C GLU A 90 -51.63 -67.42 23.95
N TYR A 91 -50.98 -68.40 23.31
CA TYR A 91 -49.88 -68.15 22.38
C TYR A 91 -50.30 -67.28 21.19
N VAL A 92 -51.46 -67.56 20.57
CA VAL A 92 -52.02 -66.74 19.49
C VAL A 92 -52.30 -65.32 19.95
N THR A 93 -52.87 -65.11 21.14
CA THR A 93 -53.12 -63.76 21.65
C THR A 93 -51.82 -62.99 21.93
N HIS A 94 -50.77 -63.66 22.40
CA HIS A 94 -49.46 -63.05 22.58
C HIS A 94 -48.84 -62.66 21.23
N LEU A 95 -48.91 -63.54 20.22
CA LEU A 95 -48.43 -63.26 18.88
C LEU A 95 -49.18 -62.09 18.23
N GLN A 96 -50.51 -62.04 18.40
CA GLN A 96 -51.34 -60.93 17.91
C GLN A 96 -50.91 -59.60 18.54
N ARG A 97 -50.69 -59.57 19.86
CA ARG A 97 -50.17 -58.38 20.56
C ARG A 97 -48.78 -57.97 20.04
N GLN A 98 -47.91 -58.93 19.74
CA GLN A 98 -46.60 -58.64 19.14
C GLN A 98 -46.75 -58.04 17.75
N ILE A 99 -47.64 -58.58 16.91
CA ILE A 99 -47.94 -58.02 15.59
C ILE A 99 -48.49 -56.60 15.70
N ASP A 100 -49.41 -56.34 16.63
CA ASP A 100 -49.98 -55.00 16.82
C ASP A 100 -48.93 -53.98 17.30
N THR A 101 -48.06 -54.39 18.23
CA THR A 101 -46.96 -53.54 18.70
C THR A 101 -45.90 -53.30 17.62
N LEU A 102 -45.60 -54.28 16.77
CA LEU A 102 -44.69 -54.09 15.63
C LEU A 102 -45.31 -53.22 14.54
N THR A 103 -46.60 -53.39 14.26
CA THR A 103 -47.32 -52.60 13.24
C THR A 103 -47.40 -51.13 13.65
N SER A 104 -47.71 -50.85 14.92
CA SER A 104 -47.69 -49.48 15.45
C SER A 104 -46.29 -48.86 15.43
N LYS A 105 -45.24 -49.61 15.78
CA LYS A 105 -43.86 -49.14 15.65
C LYS A 105 -43.49 -48.82 14.20
N LEU A 106 -43.90 -49.66 13.25
CA LEU A 106 -43.66 -49.44 11.82
C LEU A 106 -44.35 -48.16 11.34
N ASP A 107 -45.62 -47.95 11.67
CA ASP A 107 -46.37 -46.73 11.32
C ASP A 107 -45.71 -45.47 11.92
N THR A 108 -45.24 -45.53 13.18
CA THR A 108 -44.50 -44.40 13.77
C THR A 108 -43.17 -44.13 13.08
N ALA A 109 -42.45 -45.17 12.68
CA ALA A 109 -41.16 -45.03 11.99
C ALA A 109 -41.34 -44.49 10.56
N GLU A 110 -42.38 -44.94 9.85
CA GLU A 110 -42.73 -44.42 8.52
C GLU A 110 -43.11 -42.94 8.60
N LYS A 111 -43.96 -42.54 9.55
CA LYS A 111 -44.32 -41.14 9.78
C LYS A 111 -43.11 -40.26 10.06
N GLN A 112 -42.22 -40.69 10.94
CA GLN A 112 -40.97 -39.97 11.23
C GLN A 112 -40.07 -39.89 10.00
N SER A 113 -39.99 -40.94 9.18
CA SER A 113 -39.21 -40.94 7.94
C SER A 113 -39.76 -39.92 6.93
N THR A 114 -41.08 -39.87 6.76
CA THR A 114 -41.73 -38.90 5.86
C THR A 114 -41.56 -37.46 6.35
N GLU A 115 -41.73 -37.21 7.66
CA GLU A 115 -41.53 -35.87 8.23
C GLU A 115 -40.07 -35.40 8.10
N ASN A 116 -39.11 -36.29 8.36
CA ASN A 116 -37.69 -36.00 8.18
C ASN A 116 -37.33 -35.77 6.70
N HIS A 117 -37.95 -36.54 5.79
CA HIS A 117 -37.74 -36.36 4.35
C HIS A 117 -38.28 -35.00 3.89
N ASP A 118 -39.50 -34.64 4.27
CA ASP A 118 -40.13 -33.36 3.94
C ASP A 118 -39.34 -32.19 4.53
N GLY A 119 -38.87 -32.32 5.78
CA GLY A 119 -37.99 -31.33 6.42
C GLY A 119 -36.68 -31.14 5.66
N LYS A 120 -36.05 -32.24 5.22
CA LYS A 120 -34.81 -32.21 4.42
C LYS A 120 -35.04 -31.58 3.04
N VAL A 121 -36.14 -31.90 2.37
CA VAL A 121 -36.48 -31.34 1.06
C VAL A 121 -36.69 -29.83 1.16
N LYS A 122 -37.42 -29.36 2.18
CA LYS A 122 -37.60 -27.92 2.45
C LYS A 122 -36.26 -27.23 2.73
N ALA A 123 -35.43 -27.80 3.61
CA ALA A 123 -34.12 -27.23 3.93
C ALA A 123 -33.18 -27.17 2.70
N LEU A 124 -33.20 -28.18 1.83
CA LEU A 124 -32.43 -28.17 0.59
C LEU A 124 -32.94 -27.13 -0.42
N ALA A 125 -34.25 -26.93 -0.50
CA ALA A 125 -34.85 -25.88 -1.33
C ALA A 125 -34.45 -24.48 -0.84
N ASP A 126 -34.53 -24.24 0.48
CA ASP A 126 -34.14 -22.97 1.10
C ASP A 126 -32.63 -22.70 0.92
N MET A 127 -31.79 -23.71 1.08
CA MET A 127 -30.34 -23.60 0.87
C MET A 127 -30.00 -23.25 -0.58
N LYS A 128 -30.69 -23.88 -1.55
CA LYS A 128 -30.49 -23.59 -2.96
C LYS A 128 -30.95 -22.16 -3.31
N ALA A 129 -32.11 -21.74 -2.81
CA ALA A 129 -32.59 -20.37 -2.99
C ALA A 129 -31.62 -19.33 -2.39
N ALA A 130 -31.10 -19.58 -1.17
CA ALA A 130 -30.10 -18.73 -0.54
C ALA A 130 -28.79 -18.68 -1.35
N GLN A 131 -28.36 -19.80 -1.91
CA GLN A 131 -27.18 -19.86 -2.76
C GLN A 131 -27.37 -19.09 -4.07
N ASP A 132 -28.53 -19.20 -4.70
CA ASP A 132 -28.87 -18.45 -5.93
C ASP A 132 -28.89 -16.93 -5.65
N ILE A 133 -29.44 -16.52 -4.49
CA ILE A 133 -29.39 -15.11 -4.05
C ILE A 133 -27.94 -14.66 -3.87
N LEU A 134 -27.12 -15.40 -3.11
CA LEU A 134 -25.72 -15.04 -2.85
C LEU A 134 -24.88 -14.98 -4.14
N THR A 135 -25.13 -15.87 -5.10
CA THR A 135 -24.43 -15.83 -6.39
C THR A 135 -24.84 -14.61 -7.21
N SER A 136 -26.12 -14.24 -7.21
CA SER A 136 -26.58 -13.02 -7.88
C SER A 136 -26.03 -11.74 -7.22
N GLU A 137 -25.99 -11.68 -5.89
CA GLU A 137 -25.43 -10.54 -5.14
C GLU A 137 -23.93 -10.39 -5.38
N ARG A 138 -23.17 -11.51 -5.38
CA ARG A 138 -21.75 -11.51 -5.75
C ARG A 138 -21.52 -10.98 -7.15
N LYS A 139 -22.34 -11.37 -8.12
CA LYS A 139 -22.23 -10.88 -9.49
C LYS A 139 -22.48 -9.38 -9.58
N ILE A 140 -23.48 -8.87 -8.86
CA ILE A 140 -23.76 -7.42 -8.79
C ILE A 140 -22.58 -6.67 -8.13
N LEU A 141 -22.02 -7.21 -7.05
CA LEU A 141 -20.86 -6.62 -6.38
C LEU A 141 -19.61 -6.60 -7.28
N GLU A 142 -19.40 -7.66 -8.06
CA GLU A 142 -18.28 -7.75 -8.99
C GLU A 142 -18.43 -6.76 -10.15
N ASP A 143 -19.63 -6.65 -10.73
CA ASP A 143 -19.95 -5.64 -11.74
C ASP A 143 -19.81 -4.21 -11.19
N ALA A 144 -20.25 -3.97 -9.95
CA ALA A 144 -20.09 -2.68 -9.28
C ALA A 144 -18.61 -2.35 -9.05
N LYS A 145 -17.80 -3.33 -8.65
CA LYS A 145 -16.35 -3.18 -8.48
C LYS A 145 -15.64 -2.88 -9.79
N LEU A 146 -16.02 -3.54 -10.88
CA LEU A 146 -15.49 -3.27 -12.22
C LEU A 146 -15.83 -1.85 -12.68
N LYS A 147 -17.11 -1.46 -12.60
CA LYS A 147 -17.55 -0.09 -12.93
C LYS A 147 -16.85 0.96 -12.07
N PHE A 148 -16.65 0.69 -10.78
CA PHE A 148 -15.91 1.57 -9.90
C PHE A 148 -14.44 1.69 -10.31
N HIS A 149 -13.78 0.57 -10.62
CA HIS A 149 -12.40 0.57 -11.07
C HIS A 149 -12.23 1.37 -12.37
N ASP A 150 -13.13 1.19 -13.33
CA ASP A 150 -13.11 1.92 -14.60
C ASP A 150 -13.39 3.42 -14.41
N ALA A 151 -14.37 3.77 -13.58
CA ALA A 151 -14.66 5.16 -13.23
C ALA A 151 -13.49 5.82 -12.50
N PHE A 152 -12.85 5.11 -11.57
CA PHE A 152 -11.67 5.59 -10.86
C PHE A 152 -10.49 5.78 -11.81
N LYS A 153 -10.23 4.82 -12.70
CA LYS A 153 -9.16 4.92 -13.70
C LYS A 153 -9.37 6.09 -14.66
N GLY A 154 -10.61 6.28 -15.13
CA GLY A 154 -10.97 7.41 -15.99
C GLY A 154 -10.79 8.75 -15.27
N LEU A 155 -11.37 8.90 -14.07
CA LEU A 155 -11.28 10.13 -13.31
C LEU A 155 -9.84 10.46 -12.89
N ALA A 156 -9.07 9.45 -12.48
CA ALA A 156 -7.66 9.63 -12.12
C ALA A 156 -6.82 10.04 -13.33
N ALA A 157 -7.04 9.43 -14.50
CA ALA A 157 -6.37 9.83 -15.73
C ALA A 157 -6.70 11.28 -16.10
N THR A 158 -7.99 11.66 -16.11
CA THR A 158 -8.41 13.02 -16.46
C THR A 158 -7.95 14.06 -15.43
N ALA A 159 -8.05 13.77 -14.12
CA ALA A 159 -7.60 14.67 -13.07
C ALA A 159 -6.08 14.87 -13.11
N LEU A 160 -5.32 13.79 -13.30
CA LEU A 160 -3.86 13.86 -13.37
C LEU A 160 -3.39 14.57 -14.66
N GLU A 161 -4.01 14.27 -15.80
CA GLU A 161 -3.68 14.90 -17.08
C GLU A 161 -4.02 16.40 -17.06
N GLY A 162 -5.22 16.77 -16.60
CA GLY A 162 -5.64 18.16 -16.46
C GLY A 162 -4.74 18.94 -15.48
N ASN A 163 -4.40 18.34 -14.34
CA ASN A 163 -3.50 18.97 -13.36
C ASN A 163 -2.07 19.12 -13.92
N ASN A 164 -1.53 18.11 -14.62
CA ASN A 164 -0.21 18.22 -15.25
C ASN A 164 -0.18 19.29 -16.34
N GLN A 165 -1.21 19.37 -17.19
CA GLN A 165 -1.30 20.40 -18.22
C GLN A 165 -1.35 21.81 -17.60
N GLN A 166 -2.21 22.02 -16.59
CA GLN A 166 -2.29 23.29 -15.86
C GLN A 166 -0.97 23.64 -15.16
N PHE A 167 -0.33 22.65 -14.52
CA PHE A 167 0.97 22.85 -13.88
C PHE A 167 2.06 23.23 -14.89
N LEU A 168 2.11 22.57 -16.05
CA LEU A 168 3.06 22.88 -17.11
C LEU A 168 2.80 24.26 -17.72
N GLU A 169 1.53 24.64 -17.90
CA GLU A 169 1.16 25.97 -18.41
C GLU A 169 1.52 27.07 -17.41
N LEU A 170 1.21 26.87 -16.13
CA LEU A 170 1.60 27.79 -15.05
C LEU A 170 3.12 27.88 -14.90
N SER A 171 3.82 26.75 -14.99
CA SER A 171 5.28 26.74 -14.94
C SER A 171 5.87 27.50 -16.14
N LYS A 172 5.36 27.28 -17.35
CA LYS A 172 5.79 28.01 -18.55
C LYS A 172 5.53 29.51 -18.43
N SER A 173 4.34 29.91 -17.95
CA SER A 173 4.02 31.33 -17.77
C SER A 173 4.88 31.97 -16.69
N PHE A 174 5.11 31.29 -15.57
CA PHE A 174 6.01 31.72 -14.51
C PHE A 174 7.46 31.89 -15.00
N PHE A 175 8.02 30.88 -15.69
CA PHE A 175 9.37 30.98 -16.24
C PHE A 175 9.49 32.06 -17.31
N LYS A 176 8.47 32.24 -18.15
CA LYS A 176 8.44 33.32 -19.15
C LYS A 176 8.40 34.69 -18.47
N GLN A 177 7.54 34.87 -17.47
CA GLN A 177 7.47 36.10 -16.69
C GLN A 177 8.79 36.39 -15.97
N GLN A 178 9.42 35.37 -15.37
CA GLN A 178 10.71 35.53 -14.71
C GLN A 178 11.83 35.86 -15.70
N ALA A 179 11.86 35.22 -16.87
CA ALA A 179 12.81 35.52 -17.93
C ALA A 179 12.64 36.94 -18.48
N ASP A 180 11.39 37.38 -18.67
CA ASP A 180 11.08 38.74 -19.11
C ASP A 180 11.48 39.77 -18.04
N ASN A 181 11.23 39.49 -16.77
CA ASN A 181 11.67 40.33 -15.65
C ASN A 181 13.21 40.45 -15.60
N ILE A 182 13.93 39.34 -15.72
CA ILE A 182 15.40 39.34 -15.77
C ILE A 182 15.90 40.12 -16.99
N LYS A 183 15.31 39.92 -18.16
CA LYS A 183 15.69 40.64 -19.38
C LYS A 183 15.46 42.14 -19.25
N ASN A 184 14.36 42.54 -18.62
CA ASN A 184 14.05 43.95 -18.34
C ASN A 184 15.02 44.54 -17.32
N ASP A 185 15.32 43.84 -16.22
CA ASP A 185 16.31 44.26 -15.22
C ASP A 185 17.71 44.40 -15.84
N MET A 186 18.12 43.45 -16.68
CA MET A 186 19.41 43.52 -17.39
C MET A 186 19.47 44.69 -18.37
N LYS A 187 18.39 44.96 -19.13
CA LYS A 187 18.31 46.15 -19.99
C LYS A 187 18.40 47.43 -19.17
N GLN A 188 17.69 47.51 -18.04
CA GLN A 188 17.70 48.68 -17.18
C GLN A 188 19.08 48.91 -16.55
N LYS A 189 19.76 47.84 -16.12
CA LYS A 189 21.17 47.90 -15.67
C LYS A 189 22.10 48.33 -16.79
N GLN A 190 21.94 47.81 -18.00
CA GLN A 190 22.75 48.21 -19.15
C GLN A 190 22.60 49.70 -19.46
N ILE A 191 21.36 50.22 -19.47
CA ILE A 191 21.09 51.65 -19.67
C ILE A 191 21.70 52.49 -18.54
N SER A 192 21.58 52.06 -17.28
CA SER A 192 22.17 52.77 -16.14
C SER A 192 23.69 52.78 -16.18
N ILE A 193 24.31 51.66 -16.54
CA ILE A 193 25.77 51.53 -16.69
C ILE A 193 26.24 52.39 -17.86
N GLU A 194 25.57 52.34 -19.01
CA GLU A 194 25.89 53.18 -20.17
C GLU A 194 25.74 54.67 -19.83
N GLY A 195 24.67 55.04 -19.13
CA GLY A 195 24.44 56.40 -18.62
C GLY A 195 25.52 56.88 -17.64
N ALA A 196 26.14 55.98 -16.87
CA ALA A 196 27.24 56.30 -15.96
C ALA A 196 28.61 56.34 -16.67
N ILE A 197 28.86 55.45 -17.65
CA ILE A 197 30.15 55.36 -18.35
C ILE A 197 30.30 56.46 -19.40
N LYS A 198 29.24 56.83 -20.11
CA LYS A 198 29.27 57.85 -21.17
C LYS A 198 29.82 59.22 -20.71
N PRO A 199 29.40 59.81 -19.57
CA PRO A 199 29.99 61.05 -19.08
C PRO A 199 31.46 60.91 -18.67
N LEU A 200 31.89 59.74 -18.20
CA LEU A 200 33.30 59.47 -17.91
C LEU A 200 34.13 59.45 -19.20
N SER A 201 33.66 58.74 -20.23
CA SER A 201 34.30 58.73 -21.55
C SER A 201 34.42 60.13 -22.13
N ASN A 202 33.33 60.91 -22.10
CA ASN A 202 33.33 62.30 -22.58
C ASN A 202 34.28 63.20 -21.78
N SER A 203 34.41 62.98 -20.47
CA SER A 203 35.32 63.76 -19.62
C SER A 203 36.79 63.42 -19.92
N ILE A 204 37.11 62.15 -20.16
CA ILE A 204 38.45 61.71 -20.57
C ILE A 204 38.81 62.31 -21.93
N GLU A 205 37.89 62.28 -22.89
CA GLU A 205 38.11 62.88 -24.21
C GLU A 205 38.35 64.40 -24.12
N ARG A 206 37.55 65.12 -23.32
CA ARG A 206 37.78 66.55 -23.05
C ARG A 206 39.11 66.80 -22.38
N TYR A 207 39.51 65.95 -21.43
CA TYR A 207 40.80 66.06 -20.75
C TYR A 207 41.97 65.85 -21.73
N HIS A 208 41.87 64.87 -22.63
CA HIS A 208 42.87 64.66 -23.68
C HIS A 208 43.02 65.89 -24.60
N LEU A 209 41.91 66.51 -25.01
CA LEU A 209 41.95 67.73 -25.82
C LEU A 209 42.61 68.89 -25.06
N LEU A 210 42.22 69.12 -23.81
CA LEU A 210 42.78 70.19 -22.99
C LEU A 210 44.28 69.98 -22.72
N LEU A 211 44.70 68.74 -22.49
CA LEU A 211 46.11 68.39 -22.30
C LEU A 211 46.92 68.56 -23.57
N HIS A 212 46.35 68.22 -24.73
CA HIS A 212 47.00 68.48 -26.02
C HIS A 212 47.16 69.98 -26.29
N GLU A 213 46.13 70.77 -26.01
CA GLU A 213 46.18 72.24 -26.13
C GLU A 213 47.23 72.85 -25.19
N LEU A 214 47.28 72.39 -23.94
CA LEU A 214 48.28 72.83 -22.96
C LEU A 214 49.70 72.47 -23.39
N GLU A 215 49.92 71.28 -23.97
CA GLU A 215 51.25 70.88 -24.46
C GLU A 215 51.66 71.72 -25.69
N LEU A 216 50.73 72.08 -26.57
CA LEU A 216 50.99 73.01 -27.68
C LEU A 216 51.33 74.42 -27.17
N GLU A 217 50.59 74.93 -26.19
CA GLU A 217 50.87 76.23 -25.56
C GLU A 217 52.22 76.23 -24.84
N ARG A 218 52.54 75.13 -24.16
CA ARG A 218 53.83 74.90 -23.50
C ARG A 218 54.97 74.87 -24.52
N GLN A 219 54.82 74.15 -25.63
CA GLN A 219 55.81 74.11 -26.71
C GLN A 219 56.05 75.50 -27.30
N LYS A 220 54.98 76.26 -27.56
CA LYS A 220 55.07 77.65 -28.06
C LYS A 220 55.77 78.57 -27.07
N SER A 221 55.47 78.42 -25.77
CA SER A 221 56.14 79.17 -24.71
C SER A 221 57.63 78.83 -24.64
N TYR A 222 58.00 77.55 -24.76
CA TYR A 222 59.41 77.15 -24.82
C TYR A 222 60.13 77.68 -26.05
N GLN A 223 59.50 77.67 -27.23
CA GLN A 223 60.05 78.30 -28.44
C GLN A 223 60.27 79.81 -28.24
N THR A 224 59.33 80.48 -27.57
CA THR A 224 59.45 81.91 -27.26
C THR A 224 60.60 82.18 -26.29
N ILE A 225 60.71 81.38 -25.22
CA ILE A 225 61.82 81.48 -24.25
C ILE A 225 63.17 81.20 -24.93
N GLU A 226 63.26 80.19 -25.80
CA GLU A 226 64.47 79.88 -26.55
C GLU A 226 64.87 81.05 -27.48
N ALA A 227 63.90 81.67 -28.14
CA ALA A 227 64.13 82.86 -28.97
C ALA A 227 64.62 84.06 -28.15
N GLU A 228 64.01 84.32 -26.99
CA GLU A 228 64.46 85.39 -26.08
C GLU A 228 65.86 85.10 -25.51
N LEU A 229 66.16 83.86 -25.12
CA LEU A 229 67.48 83.45 -24.66
C LEU A 229 68.53 83.64 -25.76
N LYS A 230 68.18 83.33 -27.02
CA LYS A 230 69.04 83.58 -28.18
C LYS A 230 69.29 85.08 -28.39
N LYS A 231 68.27 85.93 -28.27
CA LYS A 231 68.44 87.39 -28.32
C LYS A 231 69.37 87.89 -27.20
N VAL A 232 69.22 87.37 -25.98
CA VAL A 232 70.10 87.72 -24.85
C VAL A 232 71.54 87.27 -25.12
N TYR A 233 71.75 86.07 -25.66
CA TYR A 233 73.07 85.58 -26.05
C TYR A 233 73.70 86.48 -27.14
N ASP A 234 72.96 86.79 -28.20
CA ASP A 234 73.41 87.66 -29.29
C ASP A 234 73.74 89.07 -28.80
N THR A 235 72.91 89.63 -27.93
CA THR A 235 73.16 90.93 -27.26
C THR A 235 74.41 90.87 -26.40
N GLY A 236 74.60 89.80 -25.62
CA GLY A 236 75.80 89.57 -24.83
C GLY A 236 77.07 89.47 -25.68
N THR A 237 77.00 88.80 -26.84
CA THR A 237 78.14 88.71 -27.76
C THR A 237 78.47 90.07 -28.39
N THR A 238 77.46 90.86 -28.73
CA THR A 238 77.61 92.21 -29.30
C THR A 238 78.21 93.16 -28.28
N LEU A 239 77.67 93.18 -27.06
CA LEU A 239 78.20 93.96 -25.94
C LEU A 239 79.66 93.58 -25.63
N SER A 240 80.00 92.28 -25.66
CA SER A 240 81.38 91.82 -25.47
C SER A 240 82.33 92.35 -26.55
N LYS A 241 81.89 92.37 -27.82
CA LYS A 241 82.65 92.93 -28.95
C LYS A 241 82.85 94.44 -28.81
N GLU A 242 81.79 95.20 -28.52
CA GLU A 242 81.87 96.65 -28.33
C GLU A 242 82.75 97.02 -27.13
N THR A 243 82.63 96.29 -26.02
CA THR A 243 83.48 96.49 -24.84
C THR A 243 84.95 96.17 -25.14
N ARG A 244 85.25 95.15 -25.95
CA ARG A 244 86.62 94.90 -26.45
C ARG A 244 87.12 96.05 -27.31
N ALA A 245 86.31 96.55 -28.24
CA ALA A 245 86.68 97.69 -29.09
C ALA A 245 86.94 98.96 -28.25
N LEU A 246 86.12 99.23 -27.24
CA LEU A 246 86.32 100.34 -26.30
C LEU A 246 87.60 100.17 -25.47
N LYS A 247 87.84 98.96 -24.96
CA LYS A 247 89.08 98.63 -24.23
C LYS A 247 90.32 98.84 -25.10
N ASP A 248 90.28 98.42 -26.36
CA ASP A 248 91.40 98.59 -27.29
C ASP A 248 91.62 100.07 -27.67
N ALA A 249 90.54 100.86 -27.78
CA ALA A 249 90.62 102.30 -27.98
C ALA A 249 91.27 103.02 -26.79
N LEU A 250 90.96 102.61 -25.55
CA LEU A 250 91.56 103.16 -24.33
C LEU A 250 93.06 102.81 -24.17
N LYS A 251 93.56 101.75 -24.83
CA LYS A 251 94.94 101.26 -24.67
C LYS A 251 95.97 101.94 -25.59
N LYS A 252 95.56 102.77 -26.56
CA LYS A 252 96.48 103.42 -27.53
C LYS A 252 96.92 104.83 -27.05
N PRO A 253 98.20 105.08 -26.68
CA PRO A 253 98.66 106.37 -26.12
C PRO A 253 98.85 107.51 -27.14
N HIS A 254 98.98 107.20 -28.43
CA HIS A 254 99.45 108.14 -29.46
C HIS A 254 98.51 109.33 -29.71
N VAL A 255 97.23 109.25 -29.32
CA VAL A 255 96.24 110.30 -29.61
C VAL A 255 96.36 111.50 -28.65
N ARG A 256 96.96 111.34 -27.46
CA ARG A 256 97.01 112.40 -26.44
C ARG A 256 98.17 113.40 -26.62
N GLY A 257 99.34 112.96 -27.10
CA GLY A 257 100.51 113.83 -27.27
C GLY A 257 100.35 114.90 -28.37
N ARG A 258 99.68 114.51 -29.47
CA ARG A 258 99.53 115.35 -30.66
C ARG A 258 98.69 116.63 -30.44
N TRP A 259 97.82 116.66 -29.42
CA TRP A 259 97.02 117.85 -29.11
C TRP A 259 97.83 118.92 -28.36
N GLY A 260 98.78 118.51 -27.52
CA GLY A 260 99.69 119.43 -26.82
C GLY A 260 100.60 120.18 -27.79
N GLU A 261 101.15 119.47 -28.78
CA GLU A 261 102.02 120.05 -29.82
C GLU A 261 101.29 121.08 -30.70
N ILE A 262 100.06 120.76 -31.14
CA ILE A 262 99.24 121.68 -31.94
C ILE A 262 98.89 122.94 -31.13
N GLN A 263 98.62 122.79 -29.83
CA GLN A 263 98.27 123.93 -29.00
C GLN A 263 99.47 124.84 -28.70
N LEU A 264 100.66 124.27 -28.53
CA LEU A 264 101.91 125.01 -28.42
C LEU A 264 102.20 125.80 -29.70
N LYS A 265 102.01 125.18 -30.88
CA LYS A 265 102.13 125.87 -32.17
C LYS A 265 101.18 127.08 -32.26
N ASN A 266 99.90 126.88 -31.95
CA ASN A 266 98.90 127.95 -32.04
C ASN A 266 99.20 129.13 -31.11
N CYS A 267 99.68 128.87 -29.88
CA CYS A 267 100.03 129.94 -28.93
C CYS A 267 101.18 130.83 -29.42
N VAL A 268 102.15 130.25 -30.11
CA VAL A 268 103.36 130.96 -30.53
C VAL A 268 103.11 131.77 -31.81
N GLU A 269 102.31 131.24 -32.73
CA GLU A 269 101.81 132.00 -33.89
C GLU A 269 100.95 133.20 -33.45
N LEU A 270 100.10 133.03 -32.42
CA LEU A 270 99.31 134.12 -31.84
C LEU A 270 100.15 135.20 -31.16
N ALA A 271 101.34 134.85 -30.66
CA ALA A 271 102.31 135.82 -30.13
C ALA A 271 103.03 136.61 -31.25
N GLY A 272 102.68 136.38 -32.51
CA GLY A 272 103.20 137.07 -33.69
C GLY A 272 104.56 136.55 -34.18
N MET A 273 105.01 135.39 -33.67
CA MET A 273 106.26 134.77 -34.05
C MET A 273 106.07 133.92 -35.32
N SER A 274 107.00 134.00 -36.26
CA SER A 274 106.93 133.22 -37.50
C SER A 274 107.76 131.95 -37.41
N GLU A 275 107.16 130.83 -37.86
CA GLU A 275 107.83 129.52 -37.92
C GLU A 275 109.09 129.63 -38.79
N PHE A 276 110.20 129.05 -38.34
CA PHE A 276 111.55 129.06 -38.93
C PHE A 276 112.37 130.36 -38.78
N ALA A 277 111.74 131.54 -38.71
CA ALA A 277 112.46 132.79 -38.47
C ALA A 277 112.72 133.02 -36.98
N ASP A 278 111.66 132.91 -36.16
CA ASP A 278 111.70 133.23 -34.74
C ASP A 278 111.67 131.98 -33.86
N PHE A 279 111.05 130.88 -34.30
CA PHE A 279 111.04 129.62 -33.56
C PHE A 279 111.07 128.38 -34.46
N THR A 280 111.49 127.25 -33.90
CA THR A 280 111.48 125.95 -34.59
C THR A 280 110.97 124.87 -33.63
N LEU A 281 109.95 124.13 -34.06
CA LEU A 281 109.39 122.99 -33.32
C LEU A 281 110.17 121.72 -33.67
N GLN A 282 110.34 120.82 -32.71
CA GLN A 282 110.98 119.54 -32.99
C GLN A 282 110.04 118.68 -33.84
N ILE A 283 110.47 118.39 -35.07
CA ILE A 283 109.78 117.44 -35.94
C ILE A 283 110.07 116.04 -35.40
N ALA A 284 109.01 115.36 -34.95
CA ALA A 284 109.04 114.07 -34.28
C ALA A 284 109.90 113.03 -35.04
N GLN A 285 111.14 112.83 -34.59
CA GLN A 285 111.89 111.62 -34.85
C GLN A 285 112.29 111.00 -33.52
N ALA A 286 111.85 109.75 -33.34
CA ALA A 286 112.08 108.95 -32.15
C ALA A 286 113.58 108.80 -31.90
N SER A 287 114.03 109.13 -30.68
CA SER A 287 115.35 108.75 -30.21
C SER A 287 115.21 107.70 -29.11
N GLU A 288 115.99 106.63 -29.27
CA GLU A 288 116.26 105.62 -28.25
C GLU A 288 117.09 106.21 -27.10
N ASP A 289 116.76 105.80 -25.88
CA ASP A 289 117.44 106.04 -24.60
C ASP A 289 117.53 107.48 -24.02
N GLY A 290 116.58 107.78 -23.14
CA GLY A 290 116.77 107.33 -21.74
C GLY A 290 117.32 108.30 -20.71
N ASN A 291 117.84 109.48 -21.05
CA ASN A 291 117.83 110.68 -20.15
C ASN A 291 118.39 111.96 -20.82
N ARG A 292 117.92 112.31 -22.01
CA ARG A 292 118.26 113.60 -22.63
C ARG A 292 117.01 114.47 -22.64
N LEU A 293 117.01 115.55 -21.86
CA LEU A 293 115.98 116.59 -21.95
C LEU A 293 116.10 117.22 -23.34
N ILE A 294 115.17 116.87 -24.22
CA ILE A 294 115.01 117.51 -25.52
C ILE A 294 113.88 118.53 -25.35
N PRO A 295 114.15 119.84 -25.53
CA PRO A 295 113.13 120.88 -25.43
C PRO A 295 112.17 120.83 -26.63
N ASP A 296 110.87 120.98 -26.37
CA ASP A 296 109.77 120.84 -27.33
C ASP A 296 109.82 121.95 -28.42
N MET A 297 110.36 123.13 -28.08
CA MET A 297 110.50 124.26 -29.01
C MET A 297 111.74 125.12 -28.73
N THR A 298 112.37 125.63 -29.78
CA THR A 298 113.47 126.60 -29.66
C THR A 298 113.06 127.94 -30.25
N VAL A 299 113.15 129.03 -29.47
CA VAL A 299 112.82 130.40 -29.90
C VAL A 299 114.08 131.28 -29.90
N ARG A 300 114.33 132.03 -31.00
CA ARG A 300 115.47 132.93 -31.20
C ARG A 300 115.02 134.39 -31.05
N MET A 301 115.81 135.20 -30.33
CA MET A 301 115.50 136.60 -30.03
C MET A 301 116.54 137.58 -30.62
N PRO A 302 116.17 138.85 -30.90
CA PRO A 302 117.11 139.86 -31.39
C PRO A 302 118.27 140.10 -30.42
N GLY A 303 119.50 140.16 -30.95
CA GLY A 303 120.73 140.24 -30.15
C GLY A 303 121.38 138.90 -29.82
N GLY A 304 120.95 137.81 -30.49
CA GLY A 304 121.64 136.52 -30.49
C GLY A 304 121.35 135.60 -29.30
N ARG A 305 120.31 135.89 -28.50
CA ARG A 305 119.89 135.04 -27.37
C ARG A 305 118.86 134.01 -27.83
N VAL A 306 118.95 132.78 -27.33
CA VAL A 306 118.07 131.65 -27.68
C VAL A 306 117.45 131.08 -26.41
N VAL A 307 116.13 130.87 -26.42
CA VAL A 307 115.37 130.26 -25.33
C VAL A 307 114.89 128.89 -25.78
N LEU A 308 115.14 127.88 -24.94
CA LEU A 308 114.67 126.51 -25.12
C LEU A 308 113.47 126.32 -24.19
N VAL A 309 112.34 125.88 -24.75
CA VAL A 309 111.09 125.58 -24.02
C VAL A 309 110.86 124.08 -24.08
#